data_AF-A0A8S4NCX4-F1
#
_entry.id   AF-A0A8S4NCX4-F1
#
_cell.length_a   1.000
_cell.length_b   1.000
_cell.length_c   1.000
_cell.angle_alpha   90.00
_cell.angle_beta   90.00
_cell.angle_gamma   90.00
#
_symmetry.space_group_name_H-M   'P 1'
#
loop_
_entity.id
_entity.type
_entity.pdbx_description
1 polymer ?
#
loop_
_entity_poly.entity_id
_entity_poly.type
_entity_poly.pdbx_seq_one_letter_code
_entity_poly.pdbx_strand_id
1 'polypeptide(L)'
;MMQVMKLQCILLLLIFLFVTINSRPSKDRSITALKNLFMRDLKWKPSDHPGVREKRQSSWWDEETTIDPEDFTPQQIHLSLGDDASEMVVMFATVADGSDPPIVRYGISPNNYSLEAQGGSEEFYNGNSRGVHNHHRVKLHV
;
A
#
# COMPACT_ATOMS: atom_id res chain seq x y z
N MET A 1 -13.62 24.45 44.90
CA MET A 1 -13.27 23.18 44.21
C MET A 1 -14.15 22.90 42.98
N MET A 2 -15.48 23.06 43.05
CA MET A 2 -16.42 22.75 41.95
C MET A 2 -16.33 23.67 40.70
N GLN A 3 -15.78 24.88 40.83
CA GLN A 3 -15.61 25.84 39.73
C GLN A 3 -14.43 25.50 38.80
N VAL A 4 -13.35 24.92 39.33
CA VAL A 4 -12.13 24.59 38.57
C VAL A 4 -12.37 23.41 37.62
N MET A 5 -13.15 22.42 38.05
CA MET A 5 -13.51 21.27 37.21
C MET A 5 -14.39 21.66 36.03
N LYS A 6 -15.32 22.60 36.22
CA LYS A 6 -16.18 23.10 35.13
C LYS A 6 -15.37 23.82 34.06
N LEU A 7 -14.37 24.61 34.45
CA LEU A 7 -13.50 25.32 33.52
C LEU A 7 -12.58 24.36 32.74
N GLN A 8 -12.08 23.31 33.39
CA GLN A 8 -11.29 22.27 32.71
C GLN A 8 -12.13 21.47 31.69
N CYS A 9 -13.37 21.11 32.03
CA CYS A 9 -14.25 20.43 31.07
C CYS A 9 -14.58 21.29 29.85
N ILE A 10 -14.82 22.58 30.04
CA ILE A 10 -15.07 23.52 28.94
C ILE A 10 -13.82 23.68 28.06
N LEU A 11 -12.64 23.80 28.67
CA LEU A 11 -11.38 23.91 27.92
C LEU A 11 -11.10 22.65 27.08
N LEU A 12 -11.34 21.46 27.63
CA LEU A 12 -11.18 20.19 26.90
C LEU A 12 -12.17 20.07 25.75
N LEU A 13 -13.42 20.48 25.95
CA LEU A 13 -14.43 20.52 24.88
C LEU A 13 -14.04 21.48 23.76
N LEU A 14 -13.48 22.65 24.08
CA LEU A 14 -13.03 23.62 23.08
C LEU A 14 -11.81 23.12 22.30
N ILE A 15 -10.86 22.46 22.97
CA ILE A 15 -9.71 21.82 22.30
C ILE A 15 -10.19 20.71 21.37
N PHE A 16 -11.12 19.86 21.83
CA PHE A 16 -11.66 18.78 21.01
C PHE A 16 -12.40 19.33 19.79
N LEU A 17 -13.25 20.35 19.98
CA LEU A 17 -13.95 21.00 18.88
C LEU A 17 -12.98 21.67 17.89
N PHE A 18 -11.93 22.32 18.39
CA PHE A 18 -10.90 22.94 17.56
C PHE A 18 -10.13 21.90 16.76
N VAL A 19 -9.77 20.75 17.35
CA VAL A 19 -9.16 19.64 16.64
C VAL A 19 -10.13 19.07 15.61
N THR A 20 -11.40 18.84 15.93
CA THR A 20 -12.36 18.29 14.95
C THR A 20 -12.64 19.25 13.78
N ILE A 21 -12.73 20.56 14.03
CA ILE A 21 -12.97 21.58 13.00
C ILE A 21 -11.74 21.74 12.10
N ASN A 22 -10.52 21.72 12.67
CA ASN A 22 -9.28 21.89 11.90
C ASN A 22 -8.75 20.57 11.31
N SER A 23 -9.17 19.42 11.82
CA SER A 23 -8.80 18.09 11.31
C SER A 23 -9.70 17.60 10.18
N ARG A 24 -10.45 18.48 9.49
CA ARG A 24 -11.03 18.10 8.19
C ARG A 24 -9.87 17.70 7.27
N PRO A 25 -9.71 16.41 6.92
CA PRO A 25 -8.80 16.04 5.87
C PRO A 25 -9.40 16.65 4.62
N SER A 26 -8.75 17.66 4.05
CA SER A 26 -9.03 18.07 2.68
C SER A 26 -8.73 16.84 1.82
N LYS A 27 -9.81 16.12 1.47
CA LYS A 27 -9.82 14.95 0.59
C LYS A 27 -9.06 15.21 -0.71
N ASP A 28 -8.92 16.48 -1.07
CA ASP A 28 -8.27 16.94 -2.29
C ASP A 28 -6.76 17.22 -2.16
N ARG A 29 -6.22 17.52 -0.96
CA ARG A 29 -4.79 17.85 -0.82
C ARG A 29 -3.88 16.63 -0.67
N SER A 30 -4.30 15.59 0.05
CA SER A 30 -3.50 14.38 0.21
C SER A 30 -3.40 13.58 -1.10
N ILE A 31 -4.50 13.51 -1.86
CA ILE A 31 -4.53 12.84 -3.17
C ILE A 31 -3.69 13.61 -4.20
N THR A 32 -3.69 14.95 -4.16
CA THR A 32 -2.86 15.76 -5.06
C THR A 32 -1.39 15.71 -4.69
N ALA A 33 -1.05 15.68 -3.40
CA ALA A 33 0.34 15.53 -2.94
C ALA A 33 0.90 14.12 -3.24
N LEU A 34 0.12 13.06 -3.05
CA LEU A 34 0.50 11.69 -3.40
C LEU A 34 0.59 11.48 -4.92
N LYS A 35 -0.33 12.05 -5.70
CA LYS A 35 -0.21 12.07 -7.18
C LYS A 35 1.06 12.78 -7.63
N ASN A 36 1.42 13.92 -7.02
CA ASN A 36 2.62 14.66 -7.37
C ASN A 36 3.92 14.03 -6.87
N LEU A 37 3.87 13.19 -5.82
CA LEU A 37 5.03 12.46 -5.32
C LEU A 37 5.26 11.16 -6.11
N PHE A 38 4.19 10.47 -6.51
CA PHE A 38 4.26 9.21 -7.28
C PHE A 38 4.47 9.45 -8.80
N MET A 39 4.01 10.58 -9.34
CA MET A 39 4.15 10.91 -10.77
C MET A 39 5.36 11.80 -11.10
N ARG A 40 6.09 12.32 -10.10
CA ARG A 40 7.29 13.15 -10.36
C ARG A 40 8.47 12.35 -10.90
N ASP A 41 8.55 11.07 -10.56
CA ASP A 41 9.62 10.17 -11.02
C ASP A 41 9.25 9.39 -12.30
N LEU A 42 7.98 9.47 -12.73
CA LEU A 42 7.53 8.98 -14.02
C LEU A 42 7.50 10.12 -15.03
N LYS A 43 8.68 10.70 -15.30
CA LYS A 43 8.86 11.57 -16.47
C LYS A 43 8.88 10.68 -17.72
N TRP A 44 7.71 10.24 -18.15
CA TRP A 44 7.51 9.56 -19.42
C TRP A 44 8.04 10.49 -20.52
N LYS A 45 9.15 10.12 -21.17
CA LYS A 45 9.64 10.79 -22.37
C LYS A 45 8.93 10.17 -23.58
N PRO A 46 8.01 10.88 -24.25
CA PRO A 46 7.46 10.42 -25.51
C PRO A 46 8.46 10.78 -26.61
N SER A 47 9.54 10.02 -26.72
CA SER A 47 10.43 10.12 -27.87
C SER A 47 11.16 8.80 -28.03
N ASP A 48 10.49 7.81 -28.63
CA ASP A 48 11.16 6.85 -29.50
C ASP A 48 10.16 6.46 -30.58
N HIS A 49 10.19 7.27 -31.64
CA HIS A 49 9.53 6.99 -32.91
C HIS A 49 10.50 6.22 -33.83
N PRO A 50 9.96 5.55 -34.86
CA PRO A 50 10.55 4.36 -35.46
C PRO A 50 11.67 4.68 -36.47
N GLY A 51 12.62 3.76 -36.59
CA GLY A 51 13.49 3.68 -37.78
C GLY A 51 14.93 4.17 -37.57
N VAL A 52 15.72 3.42 -36.81
CA VAL A 52 17.17 3.33 -37.07
C VAL A 52 17.57 1.85 -36.98
N ARG A 53 17.97 1.29 -38.11
CA ARG A 53 18.47 -0.08 -38.21
C ARG A 53 20.00 -0.05 -38.09
N GLU A 54 20.53 -1.05 -37.39
CA GLU A 54 21.94 -1.46 -37.23
C GLU A 54 22.78 -0.67 -36.22
N LYS A 55 23.62 -1.28 -35.36
CA LYS A 55 24.21 -2.63 -35.32
C LYS A 55 24.83 -2.85 -33.93
N ARG A 56 24.73 -4.08 -33.40
CA ARG A 56 25.56 -4.69 -32.34
C ARG A 56 25.72 -3.92 -31.02
N GLN A 57 24.73 -4.09 -30.14
CA GLN A 57 24.94 -4.07 -28.70
C GLN A 57 24.11 -5.20 -28.08
N SER A 58 24.55 -6.43 -28.37
CA SER A 58 24.05 -7.65 -27.71
C SER A 58 24.78 -7.78 -26.38
N SER A 59 24.11 -8.32 -25.36
CA SER A 59 24.67 -8.81 -24.09
C SER A 59 24.64 -7.88 -22.87
N TRP A 60 23.56 -7.13 -22.62
CA TRP A 60 23.24 -6.67 -21.24
C TRP A 60 21.73 -6.47 -20.96
N TRP A 61 20.82 -6.74 -21.92
CA TRP A 61 19.37 -6.62 -21.72
C TRP A 61 18.59 -7.95 -21.85
N ASP A 62 19.30 -9.06 -22.05
CA ASP A 62 18.69 -10.37 -22.26
C ASP A 62 18.51 -11.19 -20.97
N GLU A 63 18.83 -10.61 -19.81
CA GLU A 63 18.28 -11.11 -18.54
C GLU A 63 16.85 -10.60 -18.41
N GLU A 64 16.02 -11.02 -19.36
CA GLU A 64 14.59 -10.93 -19.25
C GLU A 64 14.24 -11.65 -17.95
N THR A 65 13.87 -10.90 -16.91
CA THR A 65 13.49 -11.41 -15.60
C THR A 65 12.50 -12.55 -15.82
N THR A 66 12.99 -13.79 -15.74
CA THR A 66 12.17 -14.98 -15.88
C THR A 66 11.32 -15.03 -14.63
N ILE A 67 10.16 -14.42 -14.73
CA ILE A 67 9.15 -14.46 -13.69
C ILE A 67 8.66 -15.91 -13.65
N ASP A 68 9.02 -16.59 -12.57
CA ASP A 68 8.57 -17.95 -12.32
C ASP A 68 7.05 -17.90 -12.11
N PRO A 69 6.25 -18.53 -13.00
CA PRO A 69 4.80 -18.51 -12.89
C PRO A 69 4.29 -19.22 -11.62
N GLU A 70 5.16 -19.91 -10.89
CA GLU A 70 4.88 -20.55 -9.60
C GLU A 70 5.46 -19.76 -8.41
N ASP A 71 5.88 -18.50 -8.60
CA ASP A 71 6.38 -17.67 -7.51
C ASP A 71 5.26 -17.11 -6.61
N PHE A 72 5.16 -17.69 -5.41
CA PHE A 72 4.25 -17.26 -4.35
C PHE A 72 4.87 -16.21 -3.40
N THR A 73 6.07 -15.72 -3.69
CA THR A 73 6.76 -14.75 -2.83
C THR A 73 5.99 -13.42 -2.79
N PRO A 74 5.62 -12.91 -1.60
CA PRO A 74 5.00 -11.59 -1.50
C PRO A 74 5.93 -10.47 -1.97
N GLN A 75 5.44 -9.65 -2.87
CA GLN A 75 6.12 -8.47 -3.41
C GLN A 75 5.26 -7.23 -3.18
N GLN A 76 5.85 -6.03 -3.36
CA GLN A 76 5.14 -4.75 -3.30
C GLN A 76 4.33 -4.54 -1.99
N ILE A 77 4.87 -5.04 -0.88
CA ILE A 77 4.22 -5.00 0.42
C ILE A 77 4.04 -3.54 0.86
N HIS A 78 2.81 -3.18 1.22
CA HIS A 78 2.47 -1.87 1.76
C HIS A 78 1.46 -1.98 2.90
N LEU A 79 1.48 -0.98 3.77
CA LEU A 79 0.64 -0.89 4.95
C LEU A 79 -0.24 0.35 4.86
N SER A 80 -1.48 0.24 5.35
CA SER A 80 -2.38 1.37 5.51
C SER A 80 -3.18 1.25 6.81
N LEU A 81 -3.78 2.37 7.24
CA LEU A 81 -4.73 2.35 8.35
C LEU A 81 -6.02 1.65 7.92
N GLY A 82 -6.64 0.92 8.85
CA GLY A 82 -7.99 0.40 8.66
C GLY A 82 -9.06 1.46 8.91
N ASP A 83 -10.28 0.99 9.12
CA ASP A 83 -11.42 1.87 9.37
C ASP A 83 -11.37 2.42 10.81
N ASP A 84 -10.83 1.62 11.74
CA ASP A 84 -10.63 1.96 13.14
C ASP A 84 -9.15 2.15 13.50
N ALA A 85 -8.88 2.87 14.59
CA ALA A 85 -7.51 3.10 15.08
C ALA A 85 -6.80 1.82 15.54
N SER A 86 -7.55 0.77 15.86
CA SER A 86 -7.07 -0.57 16.19
C SER A 86 -6.96 -1.48 14.95
N GLU A 87 -7.02 -0.91 13.75
CA GLU A 87 -6.94 -1.67 12.51
C GLU A 87 -5.77 -1.23 11.63
N MET A 88 -5.11 -2.22 11.05
CA MET A 88 -4.09 -2.04 10.02
C MET A 88 -4.41 -2.94 8.84
N VAL A 89 -4.20 -2.45 7.63
CA VAL A 89 -4.39 -3.24 6.42
C VAL A 89 -3.03 -3.50 5.78
N VAL A 90 -2.71 -4.78 5.60
CA VAL A 90 -1.54 -5.24 4.87
C VAL A 90 -1.98 -5.61 3.46
N MET A 91 -1.26 -5.08 2.48
CA MET A 91 -1.47 -5.40 1.09
C MET A 91 -0.16 -5.83 0.47
N PHE A 92 -0.21 -6.86 -0.36
CA PHE A 92 0.94 -7.41 -1.05
C PHE A 92 0.47 -8.08 -2.33
N ALA A 93 1.40 -8.41 -3.22
CA ALA A 93 1.07 -9.04 -4.47
C ALA A 93 1.98 -10.24 -4.77
N THR A 94 1.46 -11.26 -5.45
CA THR A 94 2.22 -12.45 -5.89
C THR A 94 2.04 -12.71 -7.37
N VAL A 95 2.99 -13.45 -7.96
CA VAL A 95 2.92 -13.86 -9.36
C VAL A 95 1.88 -14.98 -9.50
N ALA A 96 2.00 -16.02 -8.69
CA ALA A 96 1.09 -17.15 -8.63
C ALA A 96 -0.02 -16.92 -7.59
N ASP A 97 -1.24 -17.39 -7.86
CA ASP A 97 -2.30 -17.43 -6.87
C ASP A 97 -2.26 -18.75 -6.10
N GLY A 98 -2.27 -18.67 -4.77
CA GLY A 98 -2.37 -19.84 -3.91
C GLY A 98 -3.80 -20.34 -3.83
N SER A 99 -4.01 -21.64 -3.60
CA SER A 99 -5.36 -22.16 -3.28
C SER A 99 -5.88 -21.69 -1.92
N ASP A 100 -4.99 -21.20 -1.07
CA ASP A 100 -5.27 -20.79 0.30
C ASP A 100 -5.47 -19.26 0.38
N PRO A 101 -6.36 -18.78 1.26
CA PRO A 101 -6.53 -17.35 1.48
C PRO A 101 -5.21 -16.73 1.98
N PRO A 102 -4.92 -15.45 1.64
CA PRO A 102 -3.70 -14.79 2.08
C PRO A 102 -3.69 -14.62 3.60
N ILE A 103 -2.59 -15.03 4.22
CA ILE A 103 -2.40 -15.03 5.67
C ILE A 103 -1.28 -14.08 6.06
N VAL A 104 -1.51 -13.25 7.07
CA VAL A 104 -0.46 -12.47 7.74
C VAL A 104 -0.37 -12.88 9.20
N ARG A 105 0.83 -13.30 9.60
CA ARG A 105 1.16 -13.54 11.02
C ARG A 105 1.87 -12.34 11.59
N TYR A 106 1.46 -11.91 12.77
CA TYR A 106 1.94 -10.69 13.40
C TYR A 106 1.99 -10.82 14.92
N GLY A 107 2.65 -9.85 15.57
CA GLY A 107 2.81 -9.81 17.01
C GLY A 107 3.59 -8.58 17.46
N ILE A 108 3.69 -8.40 18.78
CA ILE A 108 4.27 -7.20 19.41
C ILE A 108 5.79 -7.27 19.61
N SER A 109 6.41 -8.43 19.40
CA SER A 109 7.85 -8.62 19.55
C SER A 109 8.45 -9.36 18.35
N PRO A 110 9.69 -9.03 17.94
CA PRO A 110 10.37 -9.73 16.86
C PRO A 110 10.38 -11.24 17.09
N ASN A 111 10.14 -12.00 16.01
CA ASN A 111 10.10 -13.48 16.01
C ASN A 111 9.01 -14.12 16.88
N ASN A 112 8.04 -13.36 17.38
CA ASN A 112 6.87 -13.88 18.07
C ASN A 112 5.60 -13.45 17.36
N TYR A 113 5.19 -14.25 16.37
CA TYR A 113 4.04 -13.97 15.52
C TYR A 113 2.85 -14.85 15.93
N SER A 114 2.37 -14.65 17.17
CA SER A 114 1.32 -15.47 17.77
C SER A 114 -0.09 -15.11 17.31
N LEU A 115 -0.25 -14.02 16.57
CA LEU A 115 -1.52 -13.57 16.00
C LEU A 115 -1.53 -13.84 14.50
N GLU A 116 -2.72 -14.13 13.96
CA GLU A 116 -2.92 -14.44 12.56
C GLU A 116 -4.19 -13.76 12.06
N ALA A 117 -4.14 -13.20 10.85
CA ALA A 117 -5.28 -12.66 10.14
C ALA A 117 -5.33 -13.22 8.72
N GLN A 118 -6.54 -13.50 8.25
CA GLN A 118 -6.81 -13.96 6.89
C GLN A 118 -7.48 -12.85 6.09
N GLY A 119 -7.13 -12.74 4.82
CA GLY A 119 -7.67 -11.73 3.91
C GLY A 119 -8.31 -12.32 2.67
N GLY A 120 -8.48 -11.46 1.67
CA GLY A 120 -8.93 -11.83 0.33
C GLY A 120 -7.88 -11.52 -0.73
N SER A 121 -8.04 -12.15 -1.89
CA SER A 121 -7.25 -11.91 -3.10
C SER A 121 -8.14 -11.37 -4.20
N GLU A 122 -7.61 -10.48 -5.02
CA GLU A 122 -8.21 -10.04 -6.28
C GLU A 122 -7.16 -10.14 -7.39
N GLU A 123 -7.57 -10.63 -8.55
CA GLU A 123 -6.70 -10.80 -9.70
C GLU A 123 -6.85 -9.62 -10.67
N PHE A 124 -5.74 -9.06 -11.13
CA PHE A 124 -5.72 -7.92 -12.05
C PHE A 124 -4.79 -8.15 -13.24
N TYR A 125 -5.40 -8.45 -14.40
CA TYR A 125 -4.74 -8.48 -15.70
C TYR A 125 -5.15 -7.27 -16.53
N ASN A 126 -4.27 -6.27 -16.64
CA ASN A 126 -4.45 -5.19 -17.62
C ASN A 126 -3.24 -5.07 -18.53
N GLY A 127 -3.19 -5.89 -19.58
CA GLY A 127 -2.14 -5.85 -20.61
C GLY A 127 -0.75 -6.29 -20.12
N ASN A 128 -0.62 -6.65 -18.85
CA ASN A 128 0.57 -7.27 -18.28
C ASN A 128 0.25 -8.76 -18.15
N SER A 129 0.88 -9.62 -18.94
CA SER A 129 0.69 -11.08 -18.88
C SER A 129 1.84 -11.81 -18.19
N ARG A 130 2.89 -11.06 -17.82
CA ARG A 130 4.10 -11.55 -17.18
C ARG A 130 4.34 -10.80 -15.88
N GLY A 131 3.29 -10.34 -15.22
CA GLY A 131 3.37 -9.44 -14.07
C GLY A 131 2.99 -10.09 -12.76
N VAL A 132 2.97 -9.26 -11.72
CA VAL A 132 2.33 -9.59 -10.46
C VAL A 132 0.84 -9.31 -10.63
N HIS A 133 0.02 -10.35 -10.58
CA HIS A 133 -1.42 -10.27 -10.92
C HIS A 133 -2.33 -10.45 -9.73
N ASN A 134 -1.85 -11.13 -8.69
CA ASN A 134 -2.64 -11.45 -7.52
C ASN A 134 -2.39 -10.41 -6.47
N HIS A 135 -3.41 -9.63 -6.15
CA HIS A 135 -3.36 -8.60 -5.13
C HIS A 135 -4.08 -9.09 -3.88
N HIS A 136 -3.37 -9.12 -2.77
CA HIS A 136 -3.88 -9.60 -1.49
C HIS A 136 -4.13 -8.43 -0.55
N ARG A 137 -5.21 -8.53 0.22
CA ARG A 137 -5.58 -7.55 1.24
C ARG A 137 -5.98 -8.26 2.54
N VAL A 138 -5.22 -8.03 3.60
CA VAL A 138 -5.44 -8.61 4.93
C VAL A 138 -5.65 -7.49 5.94
N LYS A 139 -6.75 -7.53 6.69
CA LYS A 139 -7.06 -6.58 7.77
C LYS A 139 -6.65 -7.19 9.12
N LEU A 140 -5.75 -6.52 9.82
CA LEU A 140 -5.28 -6.88 11.16
C LEU A 140 -6.07 -6.12 12.21
N HIS A 141 -6.33 -6.77 13.34
CA HIS A 141 -6.81 -6.13 14.55
C HIS A 141 -5.65 -6.04 15.55
N VAL A 142 -5.26 -4.82 15.91
CA VAL A 142 -4.02 -4.49 16.65
C VAL A 142 -4.35 -3.85 18.00
#